data_AF-A0A2V6PXL3-F1
#
_entry.id   AF-A0A2V6PXL3-F1
#
_cell.length_a   1.000
_cell.length_b   1.000
_cell.length_c   1.000
_cell.angle_alpha   90.00
_cell.angle_beta   90.00
_cell.angle_gamma   90.00
#
_symmetry.space_group_name_H-M   'P 1'
#
loop_
_entity.id
_entity.type
_entity.pdbx_description
1 polymer ?
#
loop_
_entity_poly.entity_id
_entity_poly.type
_entity_poly.pdbx_seq_one_letter_code
_entity_poly.pdbx_strand_id
1 'polypeptide(L)' 'MDDEVAAATTTGVAQVFDLHALKAFAGDKRVRKMLFKSDQLWSEIACYEPGQSTVMHSHPREEEAIF' A
#
# COMPACT_ATOMS: atom_id res chain seq x y z
N MET A 1 5.69 -13.23 2.71
CA MET A 1 5.57 -12.65 1.36
C MET A 1 6.41 -11.40 1.43
N ASP A 2 7.50 -11.33 0.68
CA ASP A 2 8.40 -10.17 0.75
C ASP A 2 7.64 -8.94 0.29
N ASP A 3 7.35 -8.03 1.22
CA ASP A 3 6.69 -6.77 0.91
C ASP A 3 7.71 -5.87 0.20
N GLU A 4 7.69 -5.91 -1.13
CA GLU A 4 8.50 -5.02 -1.96
C GLU A 4 8.07 -3.56 -1.69
N VAL A 5 9.01 -2.76 -1.21
CA VAL A 5 8.80 -1.33 -0.94
C VAL A 5 8.84 -0.56 -2.25
N ALA A 6 7.83 0.27 -2.48
CA ALA A 6 7.69 1.11 -3.65
C ALA A 6 8.87 2.08 -3.78
N ALA A 7 9.30 2.32 -5.03
CA ALA A 7 10.30 3.34 -5.31
C ALA A 7 9.75 4.74 -4.98
N ALA A 8 10.52 5.52 -4.22
CA ALA A 8 10.23 6.90 -3.85
C ALA A 8 11.39 7.82 -4.26
N THR A 9 11.06 9.07 -4.55
CA THR A 9 12.05 10.14 -4.69
C THR A 9 12.29 10.77 -3.31
N THR A 10 13.55 10.88 -2.89
CA THR A 10 13.91 11.54 -1.62
C THR A 10 14.21 13.01 -1.86
N THR A 11 13.52 13.89 -1.13
CA THR A 11 13.69 15.35 -1.20
C THR A 11 13.93 15.89 0.20
N GLY A 12 15.19 16.13 0.54
CA GLY A 12 15.57 16.51 1.91
C GLY A 12 15.26 15.40 2.90
N VAL A 13 14.37 15.67 3.86
CA VAL A 13 13.89 14.68 4.85
C VAL A 13 12.61 13.97 4.42
N ALA A 14 12.03 14.32 3.27
CA ALA A 14 10.77 13.76 2.79
C ALA A 14 11.01 12.64 1.77
N GLN A 15 10.20 11.59 1.85
CA GLN A 15 10.03 10.60 0.79
C GLN A 15 8.72 10.92 0.05
N VAL A 16 8.81 11.06 -1.27
CA VAL A 16 7.67 11.39 -2.13
C VAL A 16 7.37 10.20 -3.03
N PHE A 17 6.12 9.74 -2.98
CA PHE A 17 5.61 8.62 -3.78
C PHE A 17 4.62 9.14 -4.83
N ASP A 18 4.89 8.89 -6.10
CA ASP A 18 3.91 9.14 -7.17
C ASP A 18 2.93 7.97 -7.25
N LEU A 19 1.77 8.12 -6.62
CA LEU A 19 0.75 7.07 -6.59
C LEU A 19 0.22 6.71 -7.99
N HIS A 20 0.25 7.64 -8.96
CA HIS A 20 -0.16 7.36 -10.33
C HIS A 20 0.84 6.49 -11.07
N ALA A 21 2.14 6.68 -10.82
CA ALA A 21 3.18 5.80 -11.35
C ALA A 21 3.19 4.44 -10.63
N LEU A 22 2.82 4.41 -9.35
CA LEU A 22 2.88 3.20 -8.53
C LEU A 22 1.67 2.29 -8.68
N LYS A 23 0.47 2.81 -8.97
CA LYS A 23 -0.72 1.98 -9.13
C LYS A 23 -0.49 0.92 -10.21
N ALA A 24 -0.91 -0.29 -9.92
CA ALA A 24 -0.86 -1.41 -10.85
C ALA A 24 -2.05 -2.31 -10.56
N PHE A 25 -2.59 -2.96 -11.59
CA PHE A 25 -3.79 -3.77 -11.48
C PHE A 25 -3.54 -5.15 -12.09
N ALA A 26 -4.22 -6.15 -11.54
CA ALA A 26 -4.20 -7.52 -12.04
C ALA A 26 -5.61 -8.09 -11.97
N GLY A 27 -6.03 -8.84 -12.98
CA GLY A 27 -7.40 -9.36 -13.06
C GLY A 27 -7.68 -10.47 -12.03
N ASP A 28 -6.67 -11.25 -11.67
CA ASP A 28 -6.78 -12.43 -10.81
C ASP A 28 -6.65 -12.11 -9.31
N LYS A 29 -6.10 -10.94 -8.95
CA LYS A 29 -5.85 -10.56 -7.56
C LYS A 29 -5.74 -9.05 -7.37
N ARG A 30 -6.02 -8.58 -6.16
CA ARG A 30 -5.63 -7.23 -5.74
C ARG A 30 -4.11 -7.09 -5.78
N VAL A 31 -3.63 -5.93 -6.20
CA VAL A 31 -2.20 -5.59 -6.16
C VAL A 31 -1.96 -4.69 -4.95
N ARG A 32 -0.98 -5.04 -4.11
CA ARG A 32 -0.56 -4.24 -2.96
C ARG A 32 0.89 -3.84 -3.13
N LYS A 33 1.23 -2.59 -2.81
CA LYS A 33 2.62 -2.11 -2.76
C LYS A 33 2.83 -1.34 -1.47
N MET A 34 3.84 -1.73 -0.70
CA MET A 34 4.22 -1.04 0.53
C MET A 34 4.83 0.31 0.16
N LEU A 35 4.31 1.43 0.68
CA LEU A 35 4.92 2.75 0.49
C LEU A 35 6.06 2.93 1.49
N PHE A 36 5.77 2.75 2.77
CA PHE A 36 6.77 2.77 3.83
C PHE A 36 6.35 1.88 4.99
N LYS A 37 7.33 1.45 5.77
CA LYS A 37 7.13 0.68 6.99
C LYS A 37 8.13 1.11 8.04
N SER A 38 7.61 1.41 9.22
CA SER A 38 8.37 1.66 10.46
C SER A 38 7.81 0.78 11.57
N ASP A 39 8.37 0.90 12.77
CA ASP A 39 7.90 0.16 13.94
C ASP A 39 6.52 0.63 14.45
N GLN A 40 6.11 1.86 14.13
CA GLN A 40 4.86 2.45 14.65
C GLN A 40 3.80 2.67 13.58
N LEU A 41 4.21 2.86 12.34
CA LEU A 41 3.30 3.17 11.24
C LEU A 41 3.82 2.55 9.94
N TRP A 42 2.88 2.06 9.17
CA TRP A 42 3.12 1.60 7.82
C TRP A 42 1.98 2.09 6.92
N SER A 43 2.28 2.21 5.63
CA SER A 43 1.31 2.63 4.64
C SER A 43 1.55 1.87 3.34
N GLU A 44 0.47 1.54 2.67
CA GLU A 44 0.48 0.85 1.39
C GLU A 44 -0.55 1.46 0.45
N ILE A 45 -0.37 1.19 -0.85
CA ILE A 45 -1.41 1.37 -1.85
C ILE A 45 -1.96 -0.01 -2.23
N ALA A 46 -3.29 -0.15 -2.15
CA ALA A 46 -4.01 -1.33 -2.59
C ALA A 46 -4.86 -0.98 -3.81
N CYS A 47 -4.66 -1.70 -4.91
CA CYS A 47 -5.34 -1.50 -6.19
C CYS A 47 -6.24 -2.69 -6.51
N TYR A 48 -7.50 -2.41 -6.85
CA TYR A 48 -8.54 -3.39 -7.11
C TYR A 48 -9.08 -3.21 -8.53
N GLU A 49 -9.26 -4.31 -9.25
CA GLU A 49 -10.15 -4.36 -10.42
C GLU A 49 -11.62 -4.53 -9.97
N PRO A 50 -12.60 -4.22 -10.83
CA PRO A 50 -14.02 -4.41 -10.51
C PRO A 50 -14.34 -5.82 -10.00
N GLY A 51 -15.04 -5.90 -8.87
CA GLY A 51 -15.41 -7.17 -8.22
C GLY A 51 -14.36 -7.72 -7.24
N GLN A 52 -13.15 -7.15 -7.20
CA GLN A 52 -12.17 -7.47 -6.16
C GLN A 52 -12.48 -6.67 -4.88
N SER A 53 -12.09 -7.24 -3.73
CA SER A 53 -12.25 -6.59 -2.44
C SER A 53 -11.20 -7.07 -1.45
N THR A 54 -11.08 -6.35 -0.33
CA THR A 54 -10.36 -6.86 0.83
C THR A 54 -11.30 -7.69 1.69
N VAL A 55 -10.85 -8.91 2.01
CA VAL A 55 -11.58 -9.82 2.91
C VAL A 55 -11.76 -9.14 4.26
N MET A 56 -12.97 -9.21 4.81
CA MET A 56 -13.29 -8.68 6.12
C MET A 56 -12.40 -9.34 7.18
N HIS A 57 -11.68 -8.51 7.94
CA HIS A 57 -10.80 -8.94 9.02
C HIS A 57 -10.78 -7.88 10.12
N SER A 58 -10.17 -8.18 11.26
CA SER A 58 -10.04 -7.25 12.38
C SER A 58 -8.59 -7.21 12.85
N HIS A 59 -8.07 -6.00 13.00
CA HIS A 59 -6.77 -5.79 13.58
C HIS A 59 -6.88 -5.76 15.12
N PRO A 60 -6.14 -6.60 15.86
CA PRO A 60 -6.27 -6.69 17.31
C PRO A 60 -5.61 -5.51 18.05
N ARG A 61 -4.70 -4.79 17.40
CA ARG A 61 -3.86 -3.74 18.03
C ARG A 61 -3.63 -2.51 17.16
N GLU A 62 -4.05 -2.56 15.91
CA GLU A 62 -3.75 -1.55 14.90
C GLU A 62 -5.06 -0.88 14.48
N GLU A 63 -5.00 0.42 14.20
CA GLU A 63 -6.08 1.14 13.53
C GLU A 63 -5.72 1.28 12.06
N GLU A 64 -6.71 1.14 11.18
CA GLU A 64 -6.53 1.26 9.73
C GLU A 64 -7.42 2.39 9.21
N ALA A 65 -6.82 3.31 8.45
CA ALA A 65 -7.51 4.38 7.75
C ALA A 65 -7.31 4.20 6.24
N ILE A 66 -8.38 4.33 5.47
CA ILE A 66 -8.40 4.16 4.02
C ILE A 66 -8.89 5.48 3.39
N PHE A 67 -8.19 5.94 2.34
CA PHE A 67 -8.41 7.21 1.66
C PHE A 67 -8.64 7.03 0.16
#